data_AF-A0A9P3TDI3-F1
#
_entry.id   AF-A0A9P3TDI3-F1
#
_cell.length_a   1.000
_cell.length_b   1.000
_cell.length_c   1.000
_cell.angle_alpha   90.00
_cell.angle_beta   90.00
_cell.angle_gamma   90.00
#
_symmetry.space_group_name_H-M   'P 1'
#
loop_
_entity.id
_entity.type
_entity.pdbx_description
1 polymer ?
#
loop_
_entity_poly.entity_id
_entity_poly.type
_entity_poly.pdbx_seq_one_letter_code
_entity_poly.pdbx_strand_id
1 'polypeptide(L)'
;VLDFSKDWIEQEVVYPGEILLKQSGSGLEIEVNRFRTSKDTNKLNDAITGAIGKFYKSKGITSSEQPESIFFDDFTNSERIRFFLQLTSVNAPDFSFKEIGNFEIIRDQEAGALPKEQRIEWMEGYVNKIQIKGSDLGKIFLLHEPSYYQYYFLIKMTATYAFKFGANTGDCGVEFSFSGKTSRDDNFSGTTFDFSIERLSRLEEGSKNQVRKAIIQKIQEARDAAFKHVKP
;
A
#
# COMPACT_ATOMS: atom_id res chain seq x y z
N VAL A 1 -39.40 -19.97 -11.27
CA VAL A 1 -38.13 -20.13 -10.50
C VAL A 1 -37.16 -19.11 -11.09
N LEU A 2 -36.87 -18.04 -10.34
CA LEU A 2 -35.82 -17.10 -10.73
C LEU A 2 -34.48 -17.83 -10.60
N ASP A 3 -33.75 -17.93 -11.71
CA ASP A 3 -32.45 -18.58 -11.78
C ASP A 3 -31.37 -17.54 -11.43
N PHE A 4 -31.03 -17.47 -10.14
CA PHE A 4 -30.02 -16.56 -9.58
C PHE A 4 -28.59 -16.82 -10.10
N SER A 5 -28.36 -17.88 -10.88
CA SER A 5 -27.05 -18.19 -11.43
C SER A 5 -26.68 -17.33 -12.64
N LYS A 6 -27.67 -16.81 -13.38
CA LYS A 6 -27.43 -15.96 -14.55
C LYS A 6 -26.99 -14.54 -14.20
N ASP A 7 -27.57 -13.95 -13.15
CA ASP A 7 -27.20 -12.61 -12.67
C ASP A 7 -25.79 -12.55 -12.03
N TRP A 8 -25.23 -13.69 -11.62
CA TRP A 8 -23.86 -13.77 -11.11
C TRP A 8 -22.82 -13.74 -12.25
N ILE A 9 -23.14 -14.34 -13.39
CA ILE A 9 -22.20 -14.54 -14.50
C ILE A 9 -21.97 -13.25 -15.31
N GLU A 10 -22.90 -12.29 -15.28
CA GLU A 10 -22.85 -11.06 -16.08
C GLU A 10 -22.50 -9.78 -15.30
N GLN A 11 -21.92 -9.89 -14.09
CA GLN A 11 -21.36 -8.70 -13.45
C GLN A 11 -20.00 -8.33 -14.07
N GLU A 12 -20.03 -7.44 -15.05
CA GLU A 12 -18.83 -6.75 -15.52
C GLU A 12 -18.26 -5.90 -14.38
N VAL A 13 -17.18 -6.38 -13.76
CA VAL A 13 -16.50 -5.64 -12.70
C VAL A 13 -15.56 -4.63 -13.34
N VAL A 14 -15.98 -3.36 -13.34
CA VAL A 14 -15.16 -2.25 -13.83
C VAL A 14 -14.15 -1.85 -12.76
N TYR A 15 -12.86 -1.91 -13.11
CA TYR A 15 -11.74 -1.49 -12.26
C TYR A 15 -11.10 -0.22 -12.82
N PRO A 16 -11.45 0.98 -12.31
CA PRO A 16 -10.92 2.23 -12.84
C PRO A 16 -9.43 2.40 -12.50
N GLY A 17 -8.63 2.70 -13.51
CA GLY A 17 -7.24 3.18 -13.37
C GLY A 17 -7.15 4.67 -13.68
N GLU A 18 -6.33 5.41 -12.95
CA GLU A 18 -6.05 6.83 -13.22
C GLU A 18 -4.53 7.06 -13.25
N ILE A 19 -4.03 7.75 -14.27
CA ILE A 19 -2.65 8.22 -14.33
C ILE A 19 -2.71 9.74 -14.34
N LEU A 20 -2.08 10.36 -13.34
CA LEU A 20 -2.00 11.80 -13.17
C LEU A 20 -0.58 12.26 -13.49
N LEU A 21 -0.45 13.25 -14.36
CA LEU A 21 0.82 13.86 -14.70
C LEU A 21 0.88 15.23 -14.05
N LYS A 22 1.90 15.47 -13.22
CA LYS A 22 2.13 16.75 -12.55
C LYS A 22 3.48 17.30 -12.98
N GLN A 23 3.53 18.58 -13.31
CA GLN A 23 4.79 19.28 -13.51
C GLN A 23 5.26 19.85 -12.17
N SER A 24 6.48 19.55 -11.76
CA SER A 24 7.08 20.06 -10.52
C SER A 24 8.33 20.85 -10.87
N GLY A 25 8.21 22.18 -10.88
CA GLY A 25 9.29 23.08 -11.30
C GLY A 25 9.76 22.80 -12.74
N SER A 26 11.04 22.45 -12.90
CA SER A 26 11.64 22.04 -14.19
C SER A 26 11.51 20.53 -14.47
N GLY A 27 10.98 19.74 -13.53
CA GLY A 27 10.82 18.29 -13.65
C GLY A 27 9.38 17.88 -13.98
N LEU A 28 9.22 16.61 -14.39
CA LEU A 28 7.93 15.96 -14.55
C LEU A 28 7.79 14.87 -13.49
N GLU A 29 6.69 14.93 -12.74
CA GLU A 29 6.26 13.90 -11.81
C GLU A 29 5.13 13.10 -12.45
N ILE A 30 5.31 11.78 -12.52
CA ILE A 30 4.30 10.85 -13.04
C ILE A 30 3.70 10.12 -11.85
N GLU A 31 2.41 10.32 -11.63
CA GLU A 31 1.64 9.70 -10.57
C GLU A 31 0.70 8.66 -11.17
N VAL A 32 0.77 7.42 -10.69
CA VAL A 32 -0.09 6.32 -11.15
C VAL A 32 -0.98 5.93 -9.98
N ASN A 33 -2.27 6.24 -10.08
CA ASN A 33 -3.27 5.97 -9.06
C ASN A 33 -4.00 4.67 -9.36
N ARG A 34 -3.99 3.77 -8.36
CA ARG A 34 -4.55 2.43 -8.46
C ARG A 34 -5.72 2.31 -7.49
N PHE A 35 -6.94 2.17 -8.01
CA PHE A 35 -8.14 1.90 -7.20
C PHE A 35 -8.70 0.53 -7.56
N ARG A 36 -8.58 -0.43 -6.64
CA ARG A 36 -9.02 -1.82 -6.85
C ARG A 36 -8.57 -2.34 -8.23
N THR A 37 -7.31 -2.17 -8.59
CA THR A 37 -6.87 -2.52 -9.93
C THR A 37 -6.80 -4.04 -10.07
N SER A 38 -7.38 -4.56 -11.15
CA SER A 38 -7.08 -5.92 -11.57
C SER A 38 -5.60 -6.03 -11.95
N LYS A 39 -5.06 -7.25 -11.99
CA LYS A 39 -3.70 -7.49 -12.52
C LYS A 39 -3.53 -6.93 -13.94
N ASP A 40 -4.59 -6.91 -14.73
CA ASP A 40 -4.55 -6.43 -16.11
C ASP A 40 -4.58 -4.89 -16.17
N THR A 41 -5.31 -4.23 -15.27
CA THR A 41 -5.25 -2.77 -15.11
C THR A 41 -3.84 -2.32 -14.69
N ASN A 42 -3.15 -3.09 -13.85
CA ASN A 42 -1.75 -2.80 -13.48
C ASN A 42 -0.81 -2.91 -14.67
N LYS A 43 -0.89 -4.00 -15.46
CA LYS A 43 -0.08 -4.14 -16.69
C LYS A 43 -0.30 -2.99 -17.67
N LEU A 44 -1.55 -2.53 -17.81
CA LEU A 44 -1.88 -1.40 -18.67
C LEU A 44 -1.25 -0.11 -18.14
N ASN A 45 -1.38 0.16 -16.84
CA ASN A 45 -0.76 1.32 -16.20
C ASN A 45 0.77 1.32 -16.36
N ASP A 46 1.42 0.17 -16.17
CA ASP A 46 2.87 0.04 -16.32
C ASP A 46 3.30 0.29 -17.78
N ALA A 47 2.52 -0.22 -18.76
CA ALA A 47 2.78 0.02 -20.17
C ALA A 47 2.65 1.51 -20.53
N ILE A 48 1.60 2.19 -20.05
CA ILE A 48 1.40 3.63 -20.27
C ILE A 48 2.53 4.43 -19.62
N THR A 49 2.85 4.12 -18.37
CA THR A 49 3.91 4.81 -17.60
C THR A 49 5.27 4.67 -18.28
N GLY A 50 5.61 3.47 -18.74
CA GLY A 50 6.83 3.23 -19.50
C GLY A 50 6.86 3.96 -20.85
N ALA A 51 5.72 4.06 -21.55
CA ALA A 51 5.63 4.84 -22.78
C ALA A 51 5.84 6.34 -22.54
N ILE A 52 5.26 6.87 -21.46
CA ILE A 52 5.42 8.27 -21.04
C ILE A 52 6.90 8.54 -20.71
N GLY A 53 7.53 7.71 -19.87
CA GLY A 53 8.94 7.88 -19.51
C GLY A 53 9.89 7.82 -20.71
N LYS A 54 9.66 6.88 -21.64
CA LYS A 54 10.39 6.81 -22.92
C LYS A 54 10.24 8.09 -23.74
N PHE A 55 9.01 8.62 -23.85
CA PHE A 55 8.75 9.85 -24.57
C PHE A 55 9.52 11.03 -23.97
N TYR A 56 9.45 11.24 -22.66
CA TYR A 56 10.13 12.36 -22.00
C TYR A 56 11.66 12.23 -22.01
N LYS A 57 12.20 11.02 -21.88
CA LYS A 57 13.64 10.78 -22.05
C LYS A 57 14.11 11.08 -23.46
N SER A 58 13.33 10.71 -24.48
CA SER A 58 13.64 11.03 -25.89
C SER A 58 13.69 12.53 -26.17
N LYS A 59 13.02 13.33 -25.33
CA LYS A 59 13.01 14.81 -25.37
C LYS A 59 14.06 15.46 -24.47
N GLY A 60 14.88 14.68 -23.76
CA GLY A 60 15.87 15.20 -22.81
C GLY A 60 15.27 15.85 -21.56
N ILE A 61 13.99 15.59 -21.26
CA ILE A 61 13.27 16.19 -20.12
C ILE A 61 13.52 15.41 -18.81
N THR A 62 13.78 14.11 -18.93
CA THR A 62 14.14 13.23 -17.80
C THR A 62 15.34 12.35 -18.16
N SER A 63 16.11 11.96 -17.15
CA SER A 63 17.20 10.98 -17.27
C SER A 63 16.72 9.52 -17.16
N SER A 64 15.52 9.30 -16.59
CA SER A 64 14.96 7.97 -16.33
C SER A 64 13.68 7.72 -17.14
N GLU A 65 13.52 6.50 -17.66
CA GLU A 65 12.28 6.03 -18.29
C GLU A 65 11.24 5.54 -17.28
N GLN A 66 11.66 5.33 -16.03
CA GLN A 66 10.81 4.80 -14.97
C GLN A 66 10.64 5.86 -13.88
N PRO A 67 9.43 6.01 -13.30
CA PRO A 67 9.22 6.86 -12.13
C PRO A 67 10.07 6.39 -10.96
N GLU A 68 10.42 7.33 -10.07
CA GLU A 68 10.98 6.96 -8.77
C GLU A 68 9.97 6.10 -8.00
N SER A 69 10.45 4.97 -7.49
CA SER A 69 9.65 3.99 -6.78
C SER A 69 10.35 3.63 -5.48
N ILE A 70 9.56 3.33 -4.46
CA ILE A 70 10.05 2.78 -3.20
C ILE A 70 10.11 1.26 -3.36
N PHE A 71 11.29 0.67 -3.28
CA PHE A 71 11.49 -0.77 -3.43
C PHE A 71 11.51 -1.47 -2.08
N PHE A 72 11.16 -2.76 -2.07
CA PHE A 72 11.26 -3.61 -0.89
C PHE A 72 12.68 -3.66 -0.31
N ASP A 73 13.66 -3.65 -1.22
CA ASP A 73 15.09 -3.74 -0.93
C ASP A 73 15.68 -2.40 -0.45
N ASP A 74 14.92 -1.30 -0.53
CA ASP A 74 15.36 -0.01 0.04
C ASP A 74 15.40 -0.07 1.57
N PHE A 75 14.75 -1.07 2.19
CA PHE A 75 14.64 -1.18 3.64
C PHE A 75 15.26 -2.47 4.19
N THR A 76 15.92 -2.35 5.33
CA THR A 76 16.02 -3.45 6.29
C THR A 76 14.64 -3.80 6.87
N ASN A 77 14.49 -4.98 7.47
CA ASN A 77 13.21 -5.40 8.06
C ASN A 77 12.68 -4.42 9.12
N SER A 78 13.59 -3.92 9.96
CA SER A 78 13.28 -2.90 10.98
C SER A 78 12.84 -1.58 10.38
N GLU A 79 13.52 -1.10 9.34
CA GLU A 79 13.11 0.11 8.63
C GLU A 79 11.77 -0.07 7.93
N ARG A 80 11.52 -1.24 7.33
CA ARG A 80 10.26 -1.55 6.66
C ARG A 80 9.08 -1.46 7.62
N ILE A 81 9.19 -2.09 8.79
CA ILE A 81 8.12 -2.03 9.80
C ILE A 81 7.90 -0.59 10.27
N ARG A 82 8.97 0.16 10.54
CA ARG A 82 8.86 1.59 10.91
C ARG A 82 8.21 2.42 9.82
N PHE A 83 8.52 2.18 8.56
CA PHE A 83 7.92 2.85 7.41
C PHE A 83 6.41 2.62 7.38
N PHE A 84 5.96 1.36 7.48
CA PHE A 84 4.53 1.03 7.55
C PHE A 84 3.85 1.71 8.74
N LEU A 85 4.44 1.63 9.93
CA LEU A 85 3.89 2.28 11.13
C LEU A 85 3.82 3.80 10.99
N GLN A 86 4.78 4.42 10.32
CA GLN A 86 4.79 5.87 10.10
C GLN A 86 3.64 6.33 9.19
N LEU A 87 3.09 5.46 8.33
CA LEU A 87 1.86 5.74 7.57
C LEU A 87 0.65 5.94 8.49
N THR A 88 0.70 5.46 9.74
CA THR A 88 -0.37 5.61 10.74
C THR A 88 -0.25 6.90 11.56
N SER A 89 0.83 7.66 11.40
CA SER A 89 1.08 8.91 12.14
C SER A 89 0.25 10.11 11.65
N VAL A 90 -0.64 9.89 10.67
CA VAL A 90 -1.50 10.92 10.09
C VAL A 90 -2.57 11.35 11.08
N ASN A 91 -2.54 12.63 11.49
CA ASN A 91 -3.48 13.19 12.44
C ASN A 91 -3.87 14.63 12.07
N ALA A 92 -4.51 14.81 10.92
CA ALA A 92 -5.04 16.10 10.48
C ALA A 92 -6.55 16.20 10.75
N PRO A 93 -7.11 17.41 10.96
CA PRO A 93 -8.55 17.58 11.23
C PRO A 93 -9.49 17.04 10.13
N ASP A 94 -9.00 17.00 8.89
CA ASP A 94 -9.72 16.54 7.70
C ASP A 94 -9.40 15.09 7.32
N PHE A 95 -8.33 14.52 7.88
CA PHE A 95 -7.86 13.17 7.58
C PHE A 95 -6.99 12.62 8.72
N SER A 96 -7.45 11.60 9.42
CA SER A 96 -6.77 11.07 10.62
C SER A 96 -6.83 9.55 10.68
N PHE A 97 -5.72 8.94 11.08
CA PHE A 97 -5.65 7.50 11.32
C PHE A 97 -6.60 7.07 12.46
N LYS A 98 -7.18 5.88 12.32
CA LYS A 98 -8.05 5.26 13.33
C LYS A 98 -7.44 3.98 13.90
N GLU A 99 -7.15 3.02 13.04
CA GLU A 99 -6.77 1.67 13.47
C GLU A 99 -6.06 0.87 12.38
N ILE A 100 -5.28 -0.13 12.78
CA ILE A 100 -4.78 -1.18 11.88
C ILE A 100 -5.73 -2.38 11.97
N GLY A 101 -6.40 -2.71 10.87
CA GLY A 101 -7.37 -3.81 10.84
C GLY A 101 -6.80 -5.15 10.37
N ASN A 102 -5.71 -5.12 9.59
CA ASN A 102 -5.08 -6.32 9.06
C ASN A 102 -3.60 -6.06 8.78
N PHE A 103 -2.75 -7.07 8.96
CA PHE A 103 -1.39 -7.04 8.42
C PHE A 103 -0.89 -8.46 8.16
N GLU A 104 0.17 -8.54 7.38
CA GLU A 104 0.77 -9.80 6.95
C GLU A 104 2.28 -9.75 7.12
N ILE A 105 2.83 -10.73 7.83
CA ILE A 105 4.27 -10.90 7.99
C ILE A 105 4.73 -12.25 7.43
N ILE A 106 5.95 -12.28 6.92
CA ILE A 106 6.64 -13.50 6.47
C ILE A 106 7.92 -13.66 7.27
N ARG A 107 8.18 -14.88 7.75
CA ARG A 107 9.40 -15.20 8.48
C ARG A 107 10.62 -15.03 7.56
N ASP A 108 11.58 -14.22 7.99
CA ASP A 108 12.86 -14.05 7.29
C ASP A 108 13.82 -15.19 7.64
N GLN A 109 13.87 -16.22 6.79
CA GLN A 109 14.71 -17.40 7.04
C GLN A 109 16.21 -17.08 7.10
N GLU A 110 16.65 -15.91 6.61
CA GLU A 110 18.05 -15.48 6.64
C GLU A 110 18.41 -14.74 7.95
N ALA A 111 17.42 -14.23 8.69
CA ALA A 111 17.62 -13.46 9.92
C ALA A 111 18.12 -14.29 11.14
N GLY A 112 18.45 -15.57 10.94
CA GLY A 112 18.87 -16.48 12.00
C GLY A 112 17.73 -16.87 12.95
N ALA A 113 18.03 -17.56 14.04
CA ALA A 113 17.01 -18.11 14.93
C ALA A 113 16.22 -17.03 15.69
N LEU A 114 14.90 -17.22 15.81
CA LEU A 114 14.06 -16.41 16.69
C LEU A 114 14.50 -16.50 18.16
N PRO A 115 14.22 -15.46 18.97
CA PRO A 115 14.41 -15.53 20.41
C PRO A 115 13.62 -16.70 21.02
N LYS A 116 14.24 -17.43 21.97
CA LYS A 116 13.64 -18.57 22.67
C LYS A 116 12.64 -18.11 23.73
N GLU A 117 11.56 -17.49 23.26
CA GLU A 117 10.48 -16.95 24.09
C GLU A 117 9.15 -17.52 23.59
N GLN A 118 8.30 -17.96 24.53
CA GLN A 118 7.03 -18.63 24.23
C GLN A 118 6.12 -17.83 23.27
N ARG A 119 6.20 -16.50 23.31
CA ARG A 119 5.37 -15.60 22.49
C ARG A 119 5.73 -15.55 21.00
N ILE A 120 6.94 -15.99 20.60
CA ILE A 120 7.39 -15.94 19.20
C ILE A 120 8.04 -17.23 18.70
N GLU A 121 8.57 -18.07 19.60
CA GLU A 121 9.27 -19.31 19.26
C GLU A 121 8.41 -20.28 18.41
N TRP A 122 7.08 -20.24 18.57
CA TRP A 122 6.15 -21.03 17.78
C TRP A 122 6.24 -20.78 16.26
N MET A 123 6.81 -19.65 15.83
CA MET A 123 7.03 -19.37 14.42
C MET A 123 8.24 -20.11 13.83
N GLU A 124 9.23 -20.45 14.66
CA GLU A 124 10.51 -20.97 14.21
C GLU A 124 10.35 -22.37 13.60
N GLY A 125 10.65 -22.51 12.30
CA GLY A 125 10.56 -23.80 11.58
C GLY A 125 9.15 -24.31 11.27
N TYR A 126 8.10 -23.67 11.79
CA TYR A 126 6.71 -24.11 11.61
C TYR A 126 5.84 -23.12 10.83
N VAL A 127 6.17 -21.83 10.86
CA VAL A 127 5.30 -20.78 10.30
C VAL A 127 6.07 -19.88 9.36
N ASN A 128 5.73 -19.97 8.07
CA ASN A 128 6.34 -19.16 7.03
C ASN A 128 5.66 -17.79 6.88
N LYS A 129 4.34 -17.75 7.05
CA LYS A 129 3.52 -16.57 6.80
C LYS A 129 2.37 -16.49 7.80
N ILE A 130 2.15 -15.28 8.31
CA ILE A 130 1.10 -14.97 9.27
C ILE A 130 0.28 -13.83 8.70
N GLN A 131 -1.03 -14.03 8.66
CA GLN A 131 -2.00 -12.97 8.45
C GLN A 131 -2.84 -12.81 9.70
N ILE A 132 -2.87 -11.60 10.26
CA ILE A 132 -3.68 -11.29 11.43
C ILE A 132 -4.70 -10.24 11.04
N LYS A 133 -5.97 -10.50 11.39
CA LYS A 133 -7.12 -9.61 11.19
C LYS A 133 -7.77 -9.31 12.53
N GLY A 134 -8.10 -8.06 12.77
CA GLY A 134 -8.68 -7.59 14.03
C GLY A 134 -9.19 -6.16 13.93
N SER A 135 -9.50 -5.54 15.07
CA SER A 135 -10.02 -4.18 15.13
C SER A 135 -8.96 -3.13 15.49
N ASP A 136 -7.91 -3.45 16.25
CA ASP A 136 -6.81 -2.52 16.55
C ASP A 136 -5.50 -3.28 16.76
N LEU A 137 -4.86 -3.62 15.65
CA LEU A 137 -3.64 -4.43 15.63
C LEU A 137 -2.37 -3.62 15.92
N GLY A 138 -2.44 -2.29 16.02
CA GLY A 138 -1.25 -1.45 16.29
C GLY A 138 -0.59 -1.70 17.64
N LYS A 139 -1.29 -2.37 18.57
CA LYS A 139 -0.84 -2.63 19.94
C LYS A 139 -0.23 -4.01 20.14
N ILE A 140 -0.26 -4.87 19.13
CA ILE A 140 0.30 -6.22 19.26
C ILE A 140 1.82 -6.17 19.25
N PHE A 141 2.47 -7.10 19.94
CA PHE A 141 3.93 -7.10 20.08
C PHE A 141 4.68 -7.17 18.74
N LEU A 142 4.13 -7.83 17.71
CA LEU A 142 4.71 -7.94 16.37
C LEU A 142 4.84 -6.60 15.63
N LEU A 143 4.05 -5.58 16.02
CA LEU A 143 4.10 -4.24 15.43
C LEU A 143 4.55 -3.17 16.44
N HIS A 144 4.82 -3.56 17.69
CA HIS A 144 5.17 -2.63 18.76
C HIS A 144 6.59 -2.82 19.29
N GLU A 145 7.11 -4.05 19.29
CA GLU A 145 8.39 -4.38 19.92
C GLU A 145 9.54 -4.48 18.90
N PRO A 146 10.44 -3.48 18.83
CA PRO A 146 11.44 -3.40 17.76
C PRO A 146 12.49 -4.52 17.79
N SER A 147 12.65 -5.20 18.94
CA SER A 147 13.55 -6.36 19.08
C SER A 147 13.19 -7.50 18.13
N TYR A 148 11.94 -7.57 17.67
CA TYR A 148 11.48 -8.63 16.78
C TYR A 148 11.54 -8.28 15.30
N TYR A 149 11.65 -7.00 14.97
CA TYR A 149 11.44 -6.54 13.60
C TYR A 149 12.43 -7.13 12.60
N GLN A 150 13.63 -7.48 13.04
CA GLN A 150 14.64 -8.08 12.18
C GLN A 150 14.27 -9.47 11.65
N TYR A 151 13.34 -10.20 12.30
CA TYR A 151 13.09 -11.61 12.00
C TYR A 151 11.99 -11.87 10.96
N TYR A 152 11.32 -10.84 10.49
CA TYR A 152 10.24 -10.99 9.52
C TYR A 152 10.05 -9.77 8.63
N PHE A 153 9.48 -10.04 7.46
CA PHE A 153 9.07 -9.04 6.49
C PHE A 153 7.63 -8.64 6.75
N LEU A 154 7.37 -7.37 7.08
CA LEU A 154 6.03 -6.80 6.96
C LEU A 154 5.77 -6.44 5.50
N ILE A 155 4.88 -7.18 4.85
CA ILE A 155 4.63 -7.09 3.41
C ILE A 155 3.29 -6.46 3.08
N LYS A 156 2.36 -6.42 4.04
CA LYS A 156 1.03 -5.83 3.86
C LYS A 156 0.49 -5.31 5.17
N MET A 157 -0.19 -4.17 5.11
CA MET A 157 -0.92 -3.57 6.23
C MET A 157 -2.17 -2.87 5.71
N THR A 158 -3.30 -3.08 6.38
CA THR A 158 -4.55 -2.37 6.11
C THR A 158 -4.86 -1.45 7.28
N ALA A 159 -4.89 -0.14 7.02
CA ALA A 159 -5.23 0.88 7.99
C ALA A 159 -6.55 1.56 7.65
N THR A 160 -7.32 1.93 8.66
CA THR A 160 -8.53 2.73 8.52
C THR A 160 -8.20 4.18 8.88
N TYR A 161 -8.67 5.11 8.05
CA TYR A 161 -8.58 6.55 8.29
C TYR A 161 -9.98 7.16 8.28
N ALA A 162 -10.22 8.09 9.20
CA ALA A 162 -11.37 8.97 9.16
C ALA A 162 -11.07 10.15 8.22
N PHE A 163 -12.06 10.59 7.46
CA PHE A 163 -11.95 11.76 6.61
C PHE A 163 -13.14 12.70 6.76
N LYS A 164 -12.88 13.98 6.52
CA LYS A 164 -13.88 15.05 6.43
C LYS A 164 -13.49 16.05 5.35
N PHE A 165 -14.06 15.88 4.16
CA PHE A 165 -13.82 16.76 3.01
C PHE A 165 -15.10 17.50 2.63
N GLY A 166 -15.18 18.77 3.02
CA GLY A 166 -16.40 19.58 2.87
C GLY A 166 -17.54 18.98 3.69
N ALA A 167 -18.67 18.68 3.03
CA ALA A 167 -19.81 18.01 3.65
C ALA A 167 -19.65 16.49 3.77
N ASN A 168 -18.67 15.89 3.08
CA ASN A 168 -18.47 14.44 3.08
C ASN A 168 -17.64 14.02 4.29
N THR A 169 -18.22 13.17 5.14
CA THR A 169 -17.53 12.58 6.31
C THR A 169 -17.67 11.08 6.27
N GLY A 170 -16.62 10.35 6.64
CA GLY A 170 -16.67 8.91 6.74
C GLY A 170 -15.29 8.31 6.96
N ASP A 171 -15.20 7.00 6.74
CA ASP A 171 -13.97 6.24 6.87
C ASP A 171 -13.55 5.64 5.53
N CYS A 172 -12.24 5.52 5.33
CA CYS A 172 -11.63 4.77 4.25
C CYS A 172 -10.62 3.75 4.79
N GLY A 173 -10.66 2.53 4.27
CA GLY A 173 -9.64 1.51 4.49
C GLY A 173 -8.65 1.54 3.36
N VAL A 174 -7.36 1.69 3.68
CA VAL A 174 -6.24 1.71 2.74
C VAL A 174 -5.38 0.48 2.99
N GLU A 175 -5.15 -0.31 1.95
CA GLU A 175 -4.14 -1.36 1.96
C GLU A 175 -2.82 -0.80 1.44
N PHE A 176 -1.76 -1.05 2.19
CA PHE A 176 -0.38 -0.81 1.83
C PHE A 176 0.29 -2.16 1.62
N SER A 177 1.07 -2.32 0.55
CA SER A 177 1.76 -3.59 0.34
C SER A 177 3.01 -3.47 -0.52
N PHE A 178 3.91 -4.43 -0.33
CA PHE A 178 4.87 -4.86 -1.34
C PHE A 178 4.29 -6.10 -1.99
N SER A 179 3.83 -6.01 -3.23
CA SER A 179 3.25 -7.17 -3.92
C SER A 179 4.32 -7.96 -4.67
N GLY A 180 4.49 -9.23 -4.27
CA GLY A 180 5.37 -10.23 -4.89
C GLY A 180 5.17 -10.37 -6.40
N LYS A 181 6.22 -10.85 -7.08
CA LYS A 181 6.12 -11.34 -8.46
C LYS A 181 5.27 -12.61 -8.44
N THR A 182 3.95 -12.45 -8.53
CA THR A 182 2.90 -13.49 -8.39
C THR A 182 2.49 -13.83 -6.94
N SER A 183 1.22 -14.22 -6.76
CA SER A 183 0.58 -14.46 -5.45
C SER A 183 1.06 -15.71 -4.70
N ARG A 184 2.10 -16.39 -5.21
CA ARG A 184 2.69 -17.61 -4.63
C ARG A 184 4.18 -17.47 -4.34
N ASP A 185 4.78 -16.35 -4.71
CA ASP A 185 6.19 -16.12 -4.48
C ASP A 185 6.37 -15.34 -3.19
N ASP A 186 7.10 -15.92 -2.24
CA ASP A 186 7.49 -15.26 -0.99
C ASP A 186 8.78 -14.42 -1.18
N ASN A 187 9.28 -14.31 -2.41
CA ASN A 187 10.35 -13.39 -2.77
C ASN A 187 9.81 -12.00 -3.11
N PHE A 188 10.13 -11.03 -2.26
CA PHE A 188 9.75 -9.62 -2.42
C PHE A 188 10.86 -8.75 -2.99
N SER A 189 12.04 -9.30 -3.28
CA SER A 189 13.14 -8.53 -3.86
C SER A 189 12.76 -7.94 -5.22
N GLY A 190 13.08 -6.66 -5.39
CA GLY A 190 12.72 -5.85 -6.55
C GLY A 190 11.22 -5.55 -6.68
N THR A 191 10.39 -5.87 -5.70
CA THR A 191 8.99 -5.43 -5.68
C THR A 191 8.91 -3.98 -5.21
N THR A 192 7.88 -3.27 -5.66
CA THR A 192 7.63 -1.87 -5.31
C THR A 192 6.52 -1.76 -4.29
N PHE A 193 6.63 -0.72 -3.45
CA PHE A 193 5.58 -0.33 -2.54
C PHE A 193 4.39 0.22 -3.32
N ASP A 194 3.20 -0.20 -2.93
CA ASP A 194 1.95 0.27 -3.51
C ASP A 194 0.87 0.42 -2.44
N PHE A 195 -0.18 1.18 -2.78
CA PHE A 195 -1.37 1.27 -1.95
C PHE A 195 -2.66 1.31 -2.75
N SER A 196 -3.74 0.82 -2.14
CA SER A 196 -5.08 0.83 -2.71
C SER A 196 -6.11 1.20 -1.65
N ILE A 197 -7.18 1.91 -2.07
CA ILE A 197 -8.34 2.14 -1.21
C ILE A 197 -9.27 0.92 -1.31
N GLU A 198 -9.24 0.07 -0.29
CA GLU A 198 -10.03 -1.16 -0.23
C GLU A 198 -11.48 -0.91 0.17
N ARG A 199 -11.70 0.05 1.07
CA ARG A 199 -13.04 0.40 1.56
C ARG A 199 -13.19 1.91 1.56
N LEU A 200 -14.37 2.37 1.15
CA LEU A 200 -14.74 3.78 1.23
C LEU A 200 -16.18 3.84 1.71
N SER A 201 -16.44 4.71 2.69
CA SER A 201 -17.79 4.97 3.16
C SER A 201 -18.71 5.42 2.03
N ARG A 202 -20.02 5.24 2.20
CA ARG A 202 -20.99 5.66 1.18
C ARG A 202 -20.91 7.18 1.00
N LEU A 203 -20.74 7.60 -0.24
CA LEU A 203 -20.65 9.00 -0.66
C LEU A 203 -21.71 9.30 -1.70
N GLU A 204 -22.07 10.57 -1.84
CA GLU A 204 -22.88 11.06 -2.95
C GLU A 204 -22.14 10.85 -4.28
N GLU A 205 -22.87 10.46 -5.34
CA GLU A 205 -22.26 10.05 -6.61
C GLU A 205 -21.36 11.16 -7.20
N GLY A 206 -21.78 12.42 -7.09
CA GLY A 206 -21.03 13.57 -7.59
C GLY A 206 -19.74 13.89 -6.83
N SER A 207 -19.62 13.48 -5.56
CA SER A 207 -18.45 13.80 -4.72
C SER A 207 -17.42 12.67 -4.62
N LYS A 208 -17.79 11.44 -5.01
CA LYS A 208 -16.93 10.24 -4.92
C LYS A 208 -15.53 10.45 -5.50
N ASN A 209 -15.43 10.98 -6.71
CA ASN A 209 -14.14 11.15 -7.38
C ASN A 209 -13.29 12.23 -6.70
N GLN A 210 -13.89 13.33 -6.26
CA GLN A 210 -13.18 14.39 -5.54
C GLN A 210 -12.66 13.90 -4.19
N VAL A 211 -13.49 13.18 -3.42
CA VAL A 211 -13.10 12.60 -2.13
C VAL A 211 -11.98 11.59 -2.32
N ARG A 212 -12.07 10.72 -3.33
CA ARG A 212 -10.99 9.76 -3.65
C ARG A 212 -9.67 10.46 -3.94
N LYS A 213 -9.68 11.50 -4.78
CA LYS A 213 -8.46 12.28 -5.08
C LYS A 213 -7.87 12.91 -3.82
N ALA A 214 -8.70 13.46 -2.95
CA ALA A 214 -8.25 14.02 -1.67
C ALA A 214 -7.61 12.97 -0.76
N ILE A 215 -8.22 11.77 -0.65
CA ILE A 215 -7.65 10.66 0.14
C ILE A 215 -6.29 10.23 -0.43
N ILE A 216 -6.22 10.00 -1.74
CA ILE A 216 -4.99 9.60 -2.43
C ILE A 216 -3.87 10.61 -2.15
N GLN A 217 -4.16 11.90 -2.32
CA GLN A 217 -3.19 12.95 -2.06
C GLN A 217 -2.68 12.91 -0.60
N LYS A 218 -3.58 12.80 0.38
CA LYS A 218 -3.18 12.73 1.80
C LYS A 218 -2.34 11.49 2.10
N ILE A 219 -2.66 10.35 1.48
CA ILE A 219 -1.89 9.11 1.64
C ILE A 219 -0.51 9.21 1.00
N GLN A 220 -0.38 9.90 -0.14
CA GLN A 220 0.91 10.16 -0.78
C GLN A 220 1.78 11.08 0.07
N GLU A 221 1.21 12.17 0.59
CA GLU A 221 1.90 13.07 1.52
C GLU A 221 2.41 12.28 2.75
N ALA A 222 1.59 11.37 3.29
CA ALA A 222 1.96 10.49 4.38
C ALA A 222 3.08 9.49 3.99
N ARG A 223 2.99 8.89 2.80
CA ARG A 223 4.02 7.98 2.25
C ARG A 223 5.36 8.69 2.13
N ASP A 224 5.39 9.88 1.55
CA ASP A 224 6.63 10.62 1.30
C ASP A 224 7.27 11.10 2.60
N ALA A 225 6.43 11.57 3.54
CA ALA A 225 6.88 11.90 4.88
C ALA A 225 7.42 10.66 5.62
N ALA A 226 6.75 9.51 5.49
CA ALA A 226 7.18 8.26 6.11
C ALA A 226 8.51 7.76 5.53
N PHE A 227 8.68 7.82 4.21
CA PHE A 227 9.92 7.42 3.55
C PHE A 227 11.10 8.27 4.03
N LYS A 228 10.96 9.61 3.99
CA LYS A 228 11.98 10.55 4.48
C LYS A 228 12.29 10.40 5.97
N HIS A 229 11.30 10.04 6.78
CA HIS A 229 11.51 9.81 8.21
C HIS A 229 12.41 8.59 8.48
N VAL A 230 12.24 7.53 7.70
CA VAL A 230 12.98 6.27 7.86
C VAL A 230 14.34 6.31 7.14
N LYS A 231 14.43 7.04 6.03
CA LYS A 231 15.63 7.26 5.23
C LYS A 231 15.93 8.77 5.14
N PRO A 232 16.48 9.37 6.22
CA PRO A 232 16.86 10.78 6.24
C PRO A 232 18.04 11.12 5.32
#